data_AF-S9W776-F1
#
_entry.id   AF-S9W776-F1
#
_cell.length_a   1.000
_cell.length_b   1.000
_cell.length_c   1.000
_cell.angle_alpha   90.00
_cell.angle_beta   90.00
_cell.angle_gamma   90.00
#
_symmetry.space_group_name_H-M   'P 1'
#
loop_
_entity.id
_entity.type
_entity.pdbx_description
1 polymer ?
#
loop_
_entity_poly.entity_id
_entity_poly.type
_entity_poly.pdbx_seq_one_letter_code
_entity_poly.pdbx_strand_id
1 'polypeptide(L)'
;MTATSLKEVWVLLKPYHRVPFARRSASGGVNVNLGVLSNQEKGDSFTEPQVYKSKSNLTARLKTHRKEALLRNEEHQKQSMSALGMGAQQAEELRRGRRMPMSPQERVAEAQEDADMVLRSTRETADYSTHVRSLIQREKDRKDYMLAKLEDAPTSKEFYKLFKNLRDEEESEEIIETYQKRLVDEYGIYPTTRVDAFMLDDDSLFPEWVHALPATVRDQVKYGRLGLTEEDEALRVRLGRMPLDRRVGEWRRLKKAKEYRAANEETLTLAELRLARQGKRRFHWLQRKRERRAAALRRMSMRKPEEAALWPSTAVDFSQRMAFIAQHVENGVQTNGLWPLSADDLLRAKWARQRAQREDVFVASSDGAASGAAHQSVVELLGSLQEKGKQYKRLSRKVYANRVNAVVHGDQDEFGRNYRKMKSQATHRRRAYDSFAEIALEKEVGKEPDVHVRGHHRGKNDGWSRVHHTWSDGMPSTRYGS
;
A
#
# COMPACT_ATOMS: atom_id res chain seq x y z
N MET A 1 11.34 -40.74 62.48
CA MET A 1 10.27 -40.89 61.48
C MET A 1 10.40 -39.76 60.49
N THR A 2 10.83 -40.08 59.28
CA THR A 2 11.24 -39.16 58.22
C THR A 2 10.02 -38.61 57.47
N ALA A 3 9.76 -37.32 57.61
CA ALA A 3 8.79 -36.61 56.78
C ALA A 3 9.41 -36.36 55.40
N THR A 4 9.12 -37.26 54.45
CA THR A 4 9.47 -37.07 53.04
C THR A 4 8.59 -35.97 52.45
N SER A 5 9.21 -34.81 52.26
CA SER A 5 8.70 -33.69 51.45
C SER A 5 8.39 -34.18 50.02
N LEU A 6 7.10 -34.41 49.75
CA LEU A 6 6.59 -34.53 48.40
C LEU A 6 6.60 -33.12 47.78
N LYS A 7 7.70 -32.78 47.12
CA LYS A 7 7.71 -31.70 46.13
C LYS A 7 6.77 -32.11 45.00
N GLU A 8 5.54 -31.63 45.03
CA GLU A 8 4.62 -31.70 43.90
C GLU A 8 5.24 -30.97 42.71
N VAL A 9 5.86 -31.74 41.83
CA VAL A 9 6.29 -31.26 40.52
C VAL A 9 5.02 -31.11 39.69
N TRP A 10 4.54 -29.88 39.56
CA TRP A 10 3.51 -29.51 38.59
C TRP A 10 4.08 -29.65 37.17
N VAL A 11 4.18 -30.88 36.69
CA VAL A 11 4.36 -31.12 35.26
C VAL A 11 3.05 -30.74 34.60
N LEU A 12 3.01 -29.56 33.96
CA LEU A 12 1.97 -29.18 33.01
C LEU A 12 1.94 -30.24 31.89
N LEU A 13 1.19 -31.32 32.12
CA LEU A 13 0.98 -32.39 31.16
C LEU A 13 0.22 -31.80 29.98
N LYS A 14 0.96 -31.47 28.92
CA LYS A 14 0.34 -31.25 27.61
C LYS A 14 -0.57 -32.44 27.32
N PRO A 15 -1.75 -32.22 26.72
CA PRO A 15 -2.68 -33.32 26.48
C PRO A 15 -1.97 -34.41 25.64
N TYR A 16 -2.13 -35.68 26.05
CA TYR A 16 -1.28 -36.81 25.63
C TYR A 16 -1.13 -36.96 24.11
N HIS A 17 -2.16 -36.59 23.34
CA HIS A 17 -2.12 -36.57 21.86
C HIS A 17 -1.03 -35.67 21.26
N ARG A 18 -0.48 -34.69 22.00
CA ARG A 18 0.59 -33.79 21.53
C ARG A 18 1.99 -34.32 21.85
N VAL A 19 2.12 -35.31 22.72
CA VAL A 19 3.41 -35.87 23.16
C VAL A 19 4.31 -36.32 22.00
N PRO A 20 3.83 -36.99 20.92
CA PRO A 20 4.72 -37.43 19.84
C PRO A 20 5.27 -36.29 18.97
N PHE A 21 4.68 -35.09 19.01
CA PHE A 21 5.07 -33.97 18.14
C PHE A 21 5.70 -32.79 18.89
N ALA A 22 5.32 -32.59 20.16
CA ALA A 22 5.73 -31.42 20.93
C ALA A 22 7.16 -31.56 21.45
N ARG A 23 7.89 -30.43 21.49
CA ARG A 23 9.17 -30.35 22.20
C ARG A 23 8.96 -30.72 23.69
N ARG A 24 9.83 -31.58 24.19
CA ARG A 24 9.91 -32.03 25.58
C ARG A 24 11.16 -31.42 26.21
N SER A 25 11.00 -30.70 27.31
CA SER A 25 12.10 -30.10 28.06
C SER A 25 11.77 -30.18 29.54
N ALA A 26 12.71 -30.71 30.33
CA ALA A 26 12.59 -30.76 31.79
C ALA A 26 12.86 -29.39 32.44
N SER A 27 13.67 -28.54 31.79
CA SER A 27 14.02 -27.19 32.24
C SER A 27 12.99 -26.13 31.84
N GLY A 28 11.82 -26.53 31.31
CA GLY A 28 10.81 -25.59 30.80
C GLY A 28 11.23 -24.84 29.53
N GLY A 29 12.30 -25.26 28.87
CA GLY A 29 12.85 -24.59 27.67
C GLY A 29 13.73 -23.39 27.96
N VAL A 30 14.22 -23.24 29.20
CA VAL A 30 15.15 -22.16 29.57
C VAL A 30 16.54 -22.45 28.98
N ASN A 31 16.90 -21.67 27.96
CA ASN A 31 18.18 -21.75 27.25
C ASN A 31 18.86 -20.36 27.22
N VAL A 32 19.33 -19.87 28.37
CA VAL A 32 20.03 -18.58 28.46
C VAL A 32 21.54 -18.81 28.38
N ASN A 33 22.19 -18.25 27.38
CA ASN A 33 23.64 -18.26 27.26
C ASN A 33 24.18 -16.88 27.69
N LEU A 34 24.91 -16.83 28.80
CA LEU A 34 25.48 -15.60 29.36
C LEU A 34 26.69 -15.09 28.58
N GLY A 35 27.26 -15.88 27.67
CA GLY A 35 28.37 -15.48 26.80
C GLY A 35 27.94 -14.90 25.45
N VAL A 36 26.64 -14.89 25.12
CA VAL A 36 26.13 -14.30 23.88
C VAL A 36 25.74 -12.85 24.13
N LEU A 37 26.17 -11.96 23.22
CA LEU A 37 25.82 -10.54 23.32
C LEU A 37 24.32 -10.33 23.43
N SER A 38 23.91 -9.76 24.56
CA SER A 38 22.51 -9.45 24.83
C SER A 38 22.03 -8.26 23.99
N ASN A 39 20.71 -8.09 23.87
CA ASN A 39 20.16 -6.91 23.21
C ASN A 39 20.51 -5.61 23.95
N GLN A 40 20.82 -5.67 25.25
CA GLN A 40 21.25 -4.50 26.02
C GLN A 40 22.70 -4.13 25.68
N GLU A 41 23.59 -5.12 25.57
CA GLU A 41 25.00 -4.91 25.22
C GLU A 41 25.19 -4.45 23.78
N LYS A 42 24.36 -4.97 22.85
CA LYS A 42 24.33 -4.47 21.46
C LYS A 42 23.88 -3.02 21.35
N GLY A 43 23.20 -2.49 22.37
CA GLY A 43 22.74 -1.11 22.41
C GLY A 43 21.68 -0.81 21.34
N ASP A 44 21.92 0.24 20.56
CA ASP A 44 20.95 0.76 19.58
C ASP A 44 21.21 0.21 18.17
N SER A 45 20.24 -0.54 17.64
CA SER A 45 20.33 -1.19 16.33
C SER A 45 20.21 -0.24 15.13
N PHE A 46 20.06 1.08 15.34
CA PHE A 46 19.88 2.04 14.23
C PHE A 46 21.04 2.06 13.23
N THR A 47 22.24 1.66 13.67
CA THR A 47 23.46 1.58 12.84
C THR A 47 23.48 0.36 11.91
N GLU A 48 22.61 -0.62 12.12
CA GLU A 48 22.55 -1.84 11.30
C GLU A 48 21.96 -1.54 9.92
N PRO A 49 22.56 -2.02 8.81
CA PRO A 49 22.09 -1.75 7.45
C PRO A 49 20.66 -2.24 7.20
N GLN A 50 20.24 -3.29 7.91
CA GLN A 50 18.88 -3.82 7.81
C GLN A 50 17.83 -2.85 8.38
N VAL A 51 18.23 -1.94 9.28
CA VAL A 51 17.34 -0.99 9.95
C VAL A 51 17.28 0.33 9.17
N TYR A 52 18.40 1.02 8.95
CA TYR A 52 18.40 2.33 8.28
C TYR A 52 18.14 2.26 6.76
N LYS A 53 18.42 1.12 6.09
CA LYS A 53 18.02 0.90 4.68
C LYS A 53 16.66 0.21 4.56
N SER A 54 15.93 -0.01 5.65
CA SER A 54 14.64 -0.70 5.60
C SER A 54 13.61 0.11 4.80
N LYS A 55 13.17 -0.46 3.67
CA LYS A 55 12.12 0.13 2.84
C LYS A 55 10.73 -0.41 3.16
N SER A 56 10.60 -1.45 3.96
CA SER A 56 9.32 -2.10 4.27
C SER A 56 8.82 -1.82 5.67
N ASN A 57 9.71 -1.51 6.61
CA ASN A 57 9.35 -1.27 8.01
C ASN A 57 9.22 0.23 8.29
N LEU A 58 8.00 0.64 8.65
CA LEU A 58 7.69 2.02 9.01
C LEU A 58 8.36 2.44 10.33
N THR A 59 8.30 1.60 11.36
CA THR A 59 8.91 1.87 12.67
C THR A 59 10.42 2.03 12.58
N ALA A 60 11.10 1.15 11.83
CA ALA A 60 12.54 1.26 11.62
C ALA A 60 12.89 2.63 11.05
N ARG A 61 12.20 3.06 9.98
CA ARG A 61 12.43 4.34 9.32
C ARG A 61 12.15 5.55 10.20
N LEU A 62 11.05 5.53 10.96
CA LEU A 62 10.71 6.64 11.86
C LEU A 62 11.75 6.77 12.97
N LYS A 63 12.15 5.65 13.59
CA LYS A 63 13.12 5.65 14.68
C LYS A 63 14.52 6.04 14.19
N THR A 64 14.97 5.52 13.04
CA THR A 64 16.29 5.87 12.50
C THR A 64 16.35 7.34 12.12
N HIS A 65 15.34 7.85 11.41
CA HIS A 65 15.33 9.25 11.01
C HIS A 65 15.29 10.19 12.22
N ARG A 66 14.46 9.87 13.21
CA ARG A 66 14.42 10.64 14.47
C ARG A 66 15.75 10.60 15.20
N LYS A 67 16.41 9.43 15.26
CA LYS A 67 17.71 9.27 15.91
C LYS A 67 18.81 10.05 15.17
N GLU A 68 18.86 9.97 13.85
CA GLU A 68 19.80 10.73 13.01
C GLU A 68 19.61 12.24 13.15
N ALA A 69 18.36 12.71 13.12
CA ALA A 69 18.05 14.13 13.30
C ALA A 69 18.46 14.61 14.69
N LEU A 70 18.17 13.82 15.74
CA LEU A 70 18.58 14.12 17.11
C LEU A 70 20.10 14.22 17.23
N LEU A 71 20.85 13.22 16.74
CA LEU A 71 22.31 13.20 16.82
C LEU A 71 22.95 14.37 16.06
N ARG A 72 22.45 14.69 14.86
CA ARG A 72 22.93 15.86 14.09
C ARG A 72 22.66 17.18 14.82
N ASN A 73 21.51 17.30 15.48
CA ASN A 73 21.17 18.51 16.23
C ASN A 73 22.02 18.65 17.50
N GLU A 74 22.32 17.54 18.19
CA GLU A 74 23.22 17.53 19.34
C GLU A 74 24.65 17.89 18.92
N GLU A 75 25.13 17.35 17.80
CA GLU A 75 26.44 17.67 17.25
C GLU A 75 26.54 19.14 16.82
N HIS A 76 25.55 19.65 16.08
CA HIS A 76 25.52 21.07 15.67
C HIS A 76 25.52 22.01 16.87
N GLN A 77 24.74 21.69 17.91
CA GLN A 77 24.71 22.50 19.13
C GLN A 77 26.04 22.39 19.90
N LYS A 78 26.64 21.21 19.98
CA LYS A 78 27.97 21.06 20.58
C LYS A 78 29.02 21.89 19.85
N GLN A 79 28.98 21.91 18.51
CA GLN A 79 29.88 22.71 17.69
C GLN A 79 29.65 24.22 17.88
N SER A 80 28.40 24.69 17.94
CA SER A 80 28.10 26.11 18.18
C SER A 80 28.54 26.57 19.57
N MET A 81 28.26 25.78 20.61
CA MET A 81 28.67 26.10 21.99
C MET A 81 30.19 26.08 22.15
N SER A 82 30.87 25.14 21.47
CA SER A 82 32.33 25.10 21.42
C SER A 82 32.92 26.29 20.67
N ALA A 83 32.29 26.77 19.59
CA ALA A 83 32.73 27.95 18.85
C ALA A 83 32.62 29.24 19.67
N LEU A 84 31.69 29.29 20.62
CA LEU A 84 31.55 30.37 21.59
C LEU A 84 32.54 30.29 22.75
N GLY A 85 33.43 29.29 22.78
CA GLY A 85 34.45 29.13 23.81
C GLY A 85 33.91 28.69 25.18
N MET A 86 32.66 28.22 25.26
CA MET A 86 32.05 27.80 26.52
C MET A 86 32.51 26.40 26.94
N GLY A 87 32.82 26.24 28.22
CA GLY A 87 33.07 24.93 28.81
C GLY A 87 31.81 24.05 28.79
N ALA A 88 31.97 22.73 28.65
CA ALA A 88 30.86 21.79 28.55
C ALA A 88 29.88 21.87 29.74
N GLN A 89 30.40 22.10 30.95
CA GLN A 89 29.58 22.26 32.16
C GLN A 89 28.78 23.57 32.15
N GLN A 90 29.39 24.69 31.75
CA GLN A 90 28.70 25.99 31.63
C GLN A 90 27.61 25.95 30.56
N ALA A 91 27.89 25.32 29.41
CA ALA A 91 26.91 25.12 28.34
C ALA A 91 25.72 24.27 28.82
N GLU A 92 25.97 23.24 29.65
CA GLU A 92 24.90 22.37 30.17
C GLU A 92 24.08 23.03 31.28
N GLU A 93 24.69 23.89 32.11
CA GLU A 93 23.99 24.69 33.11
C GLU A 93 23.04 25.72 32.50
N LEU A 94 23.49 26.41 31.44
CA LEU A 94 22.65 27.32 30.65
C LEU A 94 21.51 26.55 29.98
N ARG A 95 21.82 25.43 29.32
CA ARG A 95 20.82 24.57 28.65
C ARG A 95 19.73 24.05 29.58
N ARG A 96 20.09 23.68 30.80
CA ARG A 96 19.13 23.17 31.80
C ARG A 96 18.33 24.31 32.45
N GLY A 97 18.57 25.57 32.08
CA GLY A 97 17.98 26.74 32.73
C GLY A 97 18.39 26.87 34.19
N ARG A 98 19.53 26.27 34.58
CA ARG A 98 20.01 26.30 35.98
C ARG A 98 20.72 27.60 36.32
N ARG A 99 21.13 28.36 35.30
CA ARG A 99 21.85 29.63 35.44
C ARG A 99 21.41 30.58 34.34
N MET A 100 21.25 31.86 34.68
CA MET A 100 21.00 32.94 33.72
C MET A 100 22.31 33.39 33.07
N PRO A 101 22.31 33.82 31.80
CA PRO A 101 23.52 34.25 31.13
C PRO A 101 24.03 35.59 31.67
N MET A 102 25.27 35.58 32.15
CA MET A 102 25.97 36.71 32.76
C MET A 102 26.92 37.39 31.77
N SER A 103 27.47 36.64 30.81
CA SER A 103 28.40 37.19 29.80
C SER A 103 27.72 37.44 28.44
N PRO A 104 28.26 38.34 27.59
CA PRO A 104 27.77 38.52 26.22
C PRO A 104 27.78 37.23 25.40
N GLN A 105 28.79 36.37 25.60
CA GLN A 105 28.88 35.06 24.94
C GLN A 105 27.79 34.11 25.43
N GLU A 106 27.48 34.11 26.74
CA GLU A 106 26.40 33.32 27.32
C GLU A 106 25.02 33.81 26.84
N ARG A 107 24.82 35.12 26.61
CA ARG A 107 23.56 35.66 26.03
C ARG A 107 23.37 35.29 24.57
N VAL A 108 24.45 35.29 23.78
CA VAL A 108 24.41 34.80 22.40
C VAL A 108 24.09 33.31 22.38
N ALA A 109 24.66 32.54 23.31
CA ALA A 109 24.36 31.12 23.45
C ALA A 109 22.89 30.84 23.79
N GLU A 110 22.32 31.56 24.76
CA GLU A 110 20.90 31.43 25.13
C GLU A 110 19.98 31.80 23.96
N ALA A 111 20.23 32.93 23.30
CA ALA A 111 19.44 33.34 22.13
C ALA A 111 19.54 32.33 20.98
N GLN A 112 20.72 31.73 20.78
CA GLN A 112 20.93 30.69 19.79
C GLN A 112 20.27 29.37 20.21
N GLU A 113 20.25 29.04 21.49
CA GLU A 113 19.55 27.86 22.02
C GLU A 113 18.04 28.01 21.95
N ASP A 114 17.49 29.19 22.22
CA ASP A 114 16.06 29.48 22.04
C ASP A 114 15.68 29.39 20.56
N ALA A 115 16.48 29.98 19.67
CA ALA A 115 16.29 29.83 18.23
C ALA A 115 16.37 28.36 17.80
N ASP A 116 17.34 27.59 18.31
CA ASP A 116 17.52 26.17 18.05
C ASP A 116 16.40 25.31 18.66
N MET A 117 15.85 25.67 19.82
CA MET A 117 14.73 24.96 20.46
C MET A 117 13.45 25.13 19.64
N VAL A 118 13.20 26.36 19.17
CA VAL A 118 12.11 26.66 18.22
C VAL A 118 12.38 25.98 16.87
N LEU A 119 13.63 25.75 16.44
CA LEU A 119 13.95 24.93 15.26
C LEU A 119 13.80 23.42 15.50
N ARG A 120 14.16 22.92 16.67
CA ARG A 120 14.14 21.49 17.05
C ARG A 120 12.74 20.94 17.17
N SER A 121 11.84 21.68 17.82
CA SER A 121 10.41 21.33 17.92
C SER A 121 9.77 21.15 16.53
N THR A 122 10.28 21.85 15.52
CA THR A 122 9.82 21.72 14.13
C THR A 122 10.50 20.62 13.33
N ARG A 123 11.70 20.19 13.72
CA ARG A 123 12.47 19.14 13.01
C ARG A 123 12.10 17.74 13.46
N GLU A 124 11.86 17.52 14.76
CA GLU A 124 11.46 16.19 15.26
C GLU A 124 10.09 15.71 14.73
N THR A 125 9.27 16.65 14.26
CA THR A 125 7.92 16.37 13.74
C THR A 125 7.88 16.36 12.21
N ALA A 126 8.79 17.05 11.51
CA ALA A 126 8.77 17.25 10.05
C ALA A 126 9.03 16.00 9.19
N ASP A 127 9.38 14.85 9.78
CA ASP A 127 9.94 13.71 9.04
C ASP A 127 8.89 12.78 8.42
N TYR A 128 7.86 13.38 7.83
CA TYR A 128 6.88 12.68 7.03
C TYR A 128 7.29 12.68 5.55
N SER A 129 7.98 11.62 5.13
CA SER A 129 8.40 11.44 3.73
C SER A 129 7.32 10.74 2.89
N THR A 130 7.39 10.90 1.56
CA THR A 130 6.52 10.18 0.61
C THR A 130 6.52 8.67 0.79
N HIS A 131 7.66 8.11 1.17
CA HIS A 131 7.78 6.69 1.43
C HIS A 131 7.08 6.26 2.73
N VAL A 132 7.05 7.12 3.75
CA VAL A 132 6.26 6.87 4.96
C VAL A 132 4.77 6.87 4.60
N ARG A 133 4.33 7.82 3.76
CA ARG A 133 2.98 7.85 3.21
C ARG A 133 2.63 6.58 2.43
N SER A 134 3.52 6.17 1.53
CA SER A 134 3.30 4.96 0.72
C SER A 134 3.25 3.70 1.57
N LEU A 135 4.04 3.61 2.65
CA LEU A 135 3.96 2.49 3.60
C LEU A 135 2.63 2.45 4.37
N ILE A 136 2.07 3.60 4.72
CA ILE A 136 0.75 3.68 5.37
C ILE A 136 -0.35 3.29 4.37
N GLN A 137 -0.29 3.78 3.14
CA GLN A 137 -1.23 3.40 2.07
C GLN A 137 -1.07 1.95 1.61
N ARG A 138 0.10 1.34 1.80
CA ARG A 138 0.39 -0.04 1.37
C ARG A 138 -0.58 -1.06 1.94
N GLU A 139 -1.13 -0.83 3.14
CA GLU A 139 -2.14 -1.76 3.67
C GLU A 139 -3.47 -1.65 2.90
N LYS A 140 -3.88 -0.44 2.47
CA LYS A 140 -5.04 -0.26 1.58
C LYS A 140 -4.79 -0.99 0.25
N ASP A 141 -3.65 -0.73 -0.40
CA ASP A 141 -3.28 -1.36 -1.66
C ASP A 141 -3.17 -2.90 -1.55
N ARG A 142 -2.64 -3.39 -0.42
CA ARG A 142 -2.54 -4.83 -0.14
C ARG A 142 -3.92 -5.47 0.02
N LYS A 143 -4.88 -4.80 0.66
CA LYS A 143 -6.27 -5.29 0.75
C LYS A 143 -6.91 -5.36 -0.62
N ASP A 144 -6.79 -4.30 -1.42
CA ASP A 144 -7.33 -4.25 -2.78
C ASP A 144 -6.73 -5.36 -3.66
N TYR A 145 -5.41 -5.52 -3.61
CA TYR A 145 -4.70 -6.59 -4.32
C TYR A 145 -5.17 -7.98 -3.88
N MET A 146 -5.31 -8.21 -2.57
CA MET A 146 -5.78 -9.49 -2.06
C MET A 146 -7.22 -9.76 -2.50
N LEU A 147 -8.12 -8.78 -2.41
CA LEU A 147 -9.51 -8.90 -2.87
C LEU A 147 -9.61 -9.17 -4.38
N ALA A 148 -8.74 -8.54 -5.19
CA ALA A 148 -8.69 -8.78 -6.64
C ALA A 148 -8.14 -10.16 -7.01
N LYS A 149 -7.28 -10.73 -6.14
CA LYS A 149 -6.70 -12.07 -6.28
C LYS A 149 -7.60 -13.17 -5.72
N LEU A 150 -8.59 -12.81 -4.89
CA LEU A 150 -9.65 -13.73 -4.50
C LEU A 150 -10.57 -13.89 -5.71
N GLU A 151 -10.59 -15.09 -6.27
CA GLU A 151 -11.44 -15.46 -7.40
C GLU A 151 -12.86 -15.85 -6.95
N ASP A 152 -13.28 -15.39 -5.77
CA ASP A 152 -14.62 -15.62 -5.24
C ASP A 152 -15.60 -14.66 -5.94
N ALA A 153 -16.60 -15.24 -6.60
CA ALA A 153 -17.68 -14.47 -7.21
C ALA A 153 -18.43 -13.65 -6.14
N PRO A 154 -18.76 -12.37 -6.43
CA PRO A 154 -19.45 -11.53 -5.47
C PRO A 154 -20.88 -12.03 -5.19
N THR A 155 -21.32 -11.85 -3.95
CA THR A 155 -22.73 -12.04 -3.57
C THR A 155 -23.64 -11.03 -4.29
N SER A 156 -24.96 -11.23 -4.28
CA SER A 156 -25.90 -10.38 -5.04
C SER A 156 -25.85 -8.93 -4.57
N LYS A 157 -25.76 -8.74 -3.25
CA LYS A 157 -25.62 -7.42 -2.62
C LYS A 157 -24.28 -6.76 -2.97
N GLU A 158 -23.19 -7.52 -2.99
CA GLU A 158 -21.87 -7.00 -3.39
C GLU A 158 -21.84 -6.65 -4.88
N PHE A 159 -22.44 -7.48 -5.73
CA PHE A 159 -22.58 -7.23 -7.16
C PHE A 159 -23.32 -5.92 -7.44
N TYR A 160 -24.51 -5.75 -6.85
CA TYR A 160 -25.28 -4.52 -7.02
C TYR A 160 -24.53 -3.28 -6.49
N LYS A 161 -23.80 -3.41 -5.38
CA LYS A 161 -22.95 -2.32 -4.87
C LYS A 161 -21.83 -1.96 -5.85
N LEU A 162 -21.17 -2.95 -6.44
CA LEU A 162 -20.11 -2.71 -7.45
C LEU A 162 -20.69 -2.05 -8.70
N PHE A 163 -21.81 -2.57 -9.21
CA PHE A 163 -22.51 -2.02 -10.37
C PHE A 163 -22.95 -0.57 -10.12
N LYS A 164 -23.62 -0.32 -9.00
CA LYS A 164 -24.04 1.01 -8.60
C LYS A 164 -22.84 1.95 -8.48
N ASN A 165 -21.77 1.53 -7.80
CA ASN A 165 -20.57 2.37 -7.66
C ASN A 165 -19.93 2.73 -9.00
N LEU A 166 -19.87 1.80 -9.95
CA LEU A 166 -19.29 2.05 -11.28
C LEU A 166 -20.16 2.98 -12.13
N ARG A 167 -21.49 2.91 -11.98
CA ARG A 167 -22.43 3.83 -12.64
C ARG A 167 -22.39 5.21 -11.99
N ASP A 168 -22.47 5.26 -10.66
CA ASP A 168 -22.44 6.50 -9.88
C ASP A 168 -21.08 7.20 -9.96
N GLU A 169 -19.99 6.52 -10.35
CA GLU A 169 -18.66 7.13 -10.50
C GLU A 169 -18.70 8.29 -11.51
N GLU A 170 -19.35 8.11 -12.66
CA GLU A 170 -19.47 9.13 -13.70
C GLU A 170 -20.35 10.29 -13.24
N GLU A 171 -21.53 10.00 -12.69
CA GLU A 171 -22.44 11.00 -12.12
C GLU A 171 -21.78 11.79 -10.97
N SER A 172 -20.99 11.12 -10.13
CA SER A 172 -20.28 11.78 -9.03
C SER A 172 -19.22 12.75 -9.53
N GLU A 173 -18.53 12.44 -10.63
CA GLU A 173 -17.54 13.33 -11.24
C GLU A 173 -18.18 14.59 -11.82
N GLU A 174 -19.38 14.48 -12.40
CA GLU A 174 -20.19 15.59 -12.87
C GLU A 174 -20.68 16.46 -11.70
N ILE A 175 -21.24 15.85 -10.66
CA ILE A 175 -21.70 16.55 -9.46
C ILE A 175 -20.55 17.32 -8.81
N ILE A 176 -19.37 16.70 -8.67
CA ILE A 176 -18.19 17.38 -8.12
C ILE A 176 -17.80 18.57 -8.98
N GLU A 177 -17.84 18.44 -10.30
CA GLU A 177 -17.54 19.54 -11.22
C GLU A 177 -18.55 20.68 -11.08
N THR A 178 -19.84 20.39 -10.95
CA THR A 178 -20.86 21.43 -10.71
C THR A 178 -20.63 22.19 -9.41
N TYR A 179 -20.34 21.48 -8.30
CA TYR A 179 -20.02 22.12 -7.02
C TYR A 179 -18.72 22.93 -7.08
N GLN A 180 -17.71 22.46 -7.82
CA GLN A 180 -16.47 23.20 -8.01
C GLN A 180 -16.67 24.47 -8.84
N LYS A 181 -17.48 24.41 -9.91
CA LYS A 181 -17.87 25.60 -10.69
C LYS A 181 -18.60 26.61 -9.81
N ARG A 182 -19.59 26.15 -9.06
CA ARG A 182 -20.32 26.99 -8.09
C ARG A 182 -19.40 27.67 -7.08
N LEU A 183 -18.39 26.99 -6.55
CA LEU A 183 -17.41 27.57 -5.62
C LEU A 183 -16.58 28.71 -6.26
N VAL A 184 -16.24 28.56 -7.53
CA VAL A 184 -15.49 29.57 -8.27
C VAL A 184 -16.41 30.75 -8.59
N ASP A 185 -17.61 30.48 -9.10
CA ASP A 185 -18.52 31.50 -9.62
C ASP A 185 -19.19 32.33 -8.51
N GLU A 186 -19.67 31.69 -7.42
CA GLU A 186 -20.37 32.39 -6.33
C GLU A 186 -19.44 32.96 -5.26
N TYR A 187 -18.33 32.27 -4.96
CA TYR A 187 -17.45 32.62 -3.82
C TYR A 187 -16.06 33.08 -4.24
N GLY A 188 -15.72 33.05 -5.53
CA GLY A 188 -14.39 33.44 -6.02
C GLY A 188 -13.27 32.52 -5.55
N ILE A 189 -13.57 31.29 -5.14
CA ILE A 189 -12.59 30.34 -4.60
C ILE A 189 -11.95 29.55 -5.75
N TYR A 190 -10.93 30.15 -6.35
CA TYR A 190 -10.17 29.58 -7.47
C TYR A 190 -9.34 28.34 -7.08
N PRO A 191 -8.96 27.47 -8.04
CA PRO A 191 -8.07 26.33 -7.76
C PRO A 191 -6.77 26.71 -7.03
N THR A 192 -6.21 27.89 -7.31
CA THR A 192 -4.99 28.39 -6.67
C THR A 192 -5.19 28.62 -5.17
N THR A 193 -6.30 29.25 -4.76
CA THR A 193 -6.62 29.47 -3.34
C THR A 193 -6.98 28.16 -2.65
N ARG A 194 -7.59 27.19 -3.35
CA ARG A 194 -7.84 25.84 -2.81
C ARG A 194 -6.56 25.04 -2.55
N VAL A 195 -5.55 25.19 -3.40
CA VAL A 195 -4.22 24.59 -3.14
C VAL A 195 -3.56 25.22 -1.92
N ASP A 196 -3.67 26.55 -1.78
CA ASP A 196 -3.15 27.25 -0.60
C ASP A 196 -3.87 26.75 0.67
N ALA A 197 -5.20 26.65 0.65
CA ALA A 197 -6.02 26.09 1.72
C ALA A 197 -5.58 24.67 2.10
N PHE A 198 -5.37 23.82 1.09
CA PHE A 198 -4.91 22.45 1.28
C PHE A 198 -3.55 22.40 2.00
N MET A 199 -2.57 23.14 1.50
CA MET A 199 -1.19 23.09 2.00
C MET A 199 -1.04 23.72 3.38
N LEU A 200 -1.85 24.74 3.68
CA LEU A 200 -1.87 25.41 4.98
C LEU A 200 -2.76 24.71 6.01
N ASP A 201 -3.56 23.72 5.59
CA ASP A 201 -4.58 23.05 6.39
C ASP A 201 -5.62 24.04 6.95
N ASP A 202 -6.00 25.01 6.11
CA ASP A 202 -6.93 26.08 6.44
C ASP A 202 -8.29 25.84 5.80
N ASP A 203 -9.23 25.35 6.61
CA ASP A 203 -10.60 25.06 6.19
C ASP A 203 -11.53 26.29 6.25
N SER A 204 -11.05 27.45 6.73
CA SER A 204 -11.85 28.69 6.87
C SER A 204 -12.23 29.31 5.52
N LEU A 205 -11.46 29.00 4.47
CA LEU A 205 -11.68 29.49 3.11
C LEU A 205 -12.93 28.89 2.45
N PHE A 206 -13.48 27.79 2.99
CA PHE A 206 -14.62 27.11 2.39
C PHE A 206 -15.94 27.48 3.09
N PRO A 207 -17.02 27.76 2.33
CA PRO A 207 -18.33 28.05 2.90
C PRO A 207 -18.95 26.83 3.59
N GLU A 208 -19.88 27.07 4.52
CA GLU A 208 -20.45 26.03 5.39
C GLU A 208 -21.08 24.85 4.63
N TRP A 209 -21.71 25.11 3.48
CA TRP A 209 -22.33 24.06 2.68
C TRP A 209 -21.32 23.02 2.19
N VAL A 210 -20.06 23.42 1.95
CA VAL A 210 -18.98 22.48 1.57
C VAL A 210 -18.69 21.52 2.70
N HIS A 211 -18.67 22.00 3.94
CA HIS A 211 -18.47 21.15 5.13
C HIS A 211 -19.67 20.24 5.38
N ALA A 212 -20.87 20.65 4.95
CA ALA A 212 -22.10 19.85 5.03
C ALA A 212 -22.22 18.78 3.93
N LEU A 213 -21.43 18.85 2.84
CA LEU A 213 -21.48 17.88 1.75
C LEU A 213 -21.23 16.44 2.23
N PRO A 214 -21.78 15.43 1.52
CA PRO A 214 -21.50 14.03 1.81
C PRO A 214 -20.00 13.73 1.81
N ALA A 215 -19.53 12.98 2.82
CA ALA A 215 -18.11 12.66 3.00
C ALA A 215 -17.49 11.94 1.78
N THR A 216 -18.31 11.30 0.94
CA THR A 216 -17.86 10.63 -0.28
C THR A 216 -17.30 11.60 -1.34
N VAL A 217 -17.84 12.82 -1.39
CA VAL A 217 -17.49 13.85 -2.40
C VAL A 217 -16.84 15.09 -1.79
N ARG A 218 -17.04 15.35 -0.49
CA ARG A 218 -16.56 16.55 0.22
C ARG A 218 -15.08 16.85 -0.04
N ASP A 219 -14.21 15.87 0.21
CA ASP A 219 -12.76 16.05 0.06
C ASP A 219 -12.35 16.28 -1.40
N GLN A 220 -13.09 15.68 -2.35
CA GLN A 220 -12.87 15.83 -3.79
C GLN A 220 -13.39 17.19 -4.30
N VAL A 221 -14.47 17.72 -3.75
CA VAL A 221 -14.94 19.07 -4.07
C VAL A 221 -13.90 20.10 -3.62
N LYS A 222 -13.38 19.97 -2.39
CA LYS A 222 -12.32 20.85 -1.87
C LYS A 222 -11.04 20.74 -2.69
N TYR A 223 -10.47 19.53 -2.78
CA TYR A 223 -9.07 19.32 -3.18
C TYR A 223 -8.89 18.50 -4.46
N GLY A 224 -9.97 17.97 -5.02
CA GLY A 224 -9.93 17.23 -6.29
C GLY A 224 -9.62 18.15 -7.47
N ARG A 225 -9.05 17.55 -8.53
CA ARG A 225 -8.64 18.22 -9.78
C ARG A 225 -7.55 19.31 -9.61
N LEU A 226 -6.91 19.41 -8.45
CA LEU A 226 -5.82 20.36 -8.18
C LEU A 226 -4.42 19.89 -8.64
N GLY A 227 -4.30 18.69 -9.23
CA GLY A 227 -3.01 18.15 -9.69
C GLY A 227 -2.07 17.70 -8.56
N LEU A 228 -2.60 17.39 -7.38
CA LEU A 228 -1.80 17.04 -6.20
C LEU A 228 -1.09 15.68 -6.36
N THR A 229 0.20 15.66 -6.05
CA THR A 229 1.04 14.45 -6.08
C THR A 229 1.19 13.81 -4.70
N GLU A 230 1.68 12.56 -4.63
CA GLU A 230 2.01 11.92 -3.35
C GLU A 230 3.10 12.69 -2.57
N GLU A 231 3.94 13.43 -3.28
CA GLU A 231 4.93 14.35 -2.69
C GLU A 231 4.26 15.56 -2.03
N ASP A 232 3.25 16.11 -2.67
CA ASP A 232 2.48 17.26 -2.15
C ASP A 232 1.66 16.89 -0.92
N GLU A 233 1.04 15.72 -0.93
CA GLU A 233 0.27 15.26 0.21
C GLU A 233 1.19 14.91 1.40
N ALA A 234 2.42 14.44 1.16
CA ALA A 234 3.42 14.27 2.22
C ALA A 234 3.97 15.61 2.71
N LEU A 235 4.19 16.55 1.80
CA LEU A 235 4.57 17.93 2.10
C LEU A 235 3.53 18.60 2.99
N ARG A 236 2.24 18.45 2.69
CA ARG A 236 1.14 18.98 3.50
C ARG A 236 1.21 18.48 4.94
N VAL A 237 1.38 17.17 5.16
CA VAL A 237 1.53 16.63 6.53
C VAL A 237 2.76 17.23 7.22
N ARG A 238 3.88 17.34 6.50
CA ARG A 238 5.09 17.98 7.03
C ARG A 238 4.87 19.46 7.39
N LEU A 239 4.15 20.21 6.55
CA LEU A 239 3.76 21.60 6.78
C LEU A 239 2.79 21.72 7.97
N GLY A 240 1.82 20.80 8.06
CA GLY A 240 0.83 20.68 9.14
C GLY A 240 1.44 20.49 10.53
N ARG A 241 2.64 19.91 10.59
CA ARG A 241 3.41 19.72 11.82
C ARG A 241 4.31 20.90 12.19
N MET A 242 4.52 21.82 11.26
CA MET A 242 5.23 23.06 11.53
C MET A 242 4.28 24.12 12.12
N PRO A 243 4.81 25.04 12.95
CA PRO A 243 4.10 26.24 13.39
C PRO A 243 3.61 27.07 12.21
N LEU A 244 2.50 27.79 12.40
CA LEU A 244 1.78 28.50 11.33
C LEU A 244 2.68 29.50 10.58
N ASP A 245 3.46 30.31 11.28
CA ASP A 245 4.31 31.34 10.65
C ASP A 245 5.33 30.74 9.68
N ARG A 246 5.98 29.64 10.11
CA ARG A 246 6.93 28.89 9.28
C ARG A 246 6.21 28.16 8.15
N ARG A 247 5.03 27.62 8.41
CA ARG A 247 4.20 26.95 7.40
C ARG A 247 3.91 27.90 6.23
N VAL A 248 3.47 29.12 6.54
CA VAL A 248 3.18 30.15 5.54
C VAL A 248 4.45 30.57 4.79
N GLY A 249 5.56 30.80 5.50
CA GLY A 249 6.84 31.16 4.89
C GLY A 249 7.38 30.08 3.94
N GLU A 250 7.42 28.82 4.40
CA GLU A 250 7.85 27.68 3.60
C GLU A 250 6.91 27.41 2.43
N TRP A 251 5.59 27.50 2.62
CA TRP A 251 4.63 27.33 1.54
C TRP A 251 4.80 28.40 0.46
N ARG A 252 4.95 29.68 0.83
CA ARG A 252 5.22 30.76 -0.15
C ARG A 252 6.51 30.50 -0.95
N ARG A 253 7.57 30.05 -0.27
CA ARG A 253 8.85 29.67 -0.92
C ARG A 253 8.66 28.52 -1.90
N LEU A 254 7.93 27.47 -1.51
CA LEU A 254 7.67 26.29 -2.33
C LEU A 254 6.72 26.58 -3.50
N LYS A 255 5.71 27.43 -3.27
CA LYS A 255 4.78 27.91 -4.31
C LYS A 255 5.55 28.64 -5.41
N LYS A 256 6.40 29.60 -5.05
CA LYS A 256 7.29 30.30 -5.99
C LYS A 256 8.21 29.32 -6.73
N ALA A 257 8.79 28.35 -6.01
CA ALA A 257 9.63 27.32 -6.64
C ALA A 257 8.86 26.42 -7.63
N LYS A 258 7.58 26.11 -7.35
CA LYS A 258 6.71 25.38 -8.27
C LYS A 258 6.34 26.20 -9.50
N GLU A 259 6.06 27.49 -9.34
CA GLU A 259 5.82 28.40 -10.47
C GLU A 259 7.05 28.46 -11.39
N TYR A 260 8.27 28.54 -10.83
CA TYR A 260 9.50 28.43 -11.64
C TYR A 260 9.66 27.08 -12.32
N ARG A 261 9.32 25.98 -11.66
CA ARG A 261 9.35 24.65 -12.28
C ARG A 261 8.36 24.56 -13.43
N ALA A 262 7.13 25.00 -13.24
CA ALA A 262 6.10 25.01 -14.27
C ALA A 262 6.51 25.89 -15.47
N ALA A 263 7.17 27.03 -15.23
CA ALA A 263 7.73 27.85 -16.30
C ALA A 263 8.86 27.15 -17.08
N ASN A 264 9.65 26.30 -16.41
CA ASN A 264 10.75 25.55 -17.01
C ASN A 264 10.34 24.16 -17.57
N GLU A 265 9.09 23.73 -17.35
CA GLU A 265 8.53 22.43 -17.77
C GLU A 265 8.26 22.34 -19.29
N GLU A 266 8.60 23.37 -20.06
CA GLU A 266 8.61 23.30 -21.54
C GLU A 266 9.56 22.20 -22.05
N THR A 267 10.66 21.95 -21.33
CA THR A 267 11.64 20.93 -21.70
C THR A 267 11.58 19.72 -20.77
N LEU A 268 11.74 18.51 -21.35
CA LEU A 268 11.84 17.28 -20.56
C LEU A 268 13.28 17.06 -20.10
N THR A 269 13.44 16.79 -18.80
CA THR A 269 14.75 16.43 -18.25
C THR A 269 15.17 15.02 -18.68
N LEU A 270 16.47 14.74 -18.69
CA LEU A 270 16.99 13.40 -19.01
C LEU A 270 16.41 12.29 -18.09
N ALA A 271 16.14 12.63 -16.83
CA ALA A 271 15.55 11.71 -15.87
C ALA A 271 14.10 11.34 -16.27
N GLU A 272 13.31 12.31 -16.74
CA GLU A 272 11.95 12.10 -17.22
C GLU A 272 11.92 11.31 -18.53
N LEU A 273 12.80 11.65 -19.49
CA LEU A 273 12.94 10.89 -20.74
C LEU A 273 13.27 9.41 -20.46
N ARG A 274 14.16 9.16 -19.50
CA ARG A 274 14.49 7.78 -19.09
C ARG A 274 13.28 7.07 -18.47
N LEU A 275 12.49 7.75 -17.64
CA LEU A 275 11.29 7.17 -17.03
C LEU A 275 10.21 6.88 -18.07
N ALA A 276 9.99 7.82 -19.00
CA ALA A 276 9.07 7.66 -20.13
C ALA A 276 9.47 6.47 -21.00
N ARG A 277 10.75 6.38 -21.39
CA ARG A 277 11.29 5.25 -22.16
C ARG A 277 11.17 3.91 -21.43
N GLN A 278 11.36 3.89 -20.11
CA GLN A 278 11.19 2.69 -19.29
C GLN A 278 9.72 2.34 -19.01
N GLY A 279 8.77 3.24 -19.29
CA GLY A 279 7.36 3.09 -18.91
C GLY A 279 7.10 3.13 -17.41
N LYS A 280 8.06 3.62 -16.59
CA LYS A 280 7.90 3.69 -15.12
C LYS A 280 7.18 4.97 -14.74
N ARG A 281 6.07 4.82 -14.01
CA ARG A 281 5.25 5.94 -13.51
C ARG A 281 5.60 6.24 -12.06
N ARG A 282 6.10 7.46 -11.78
CA ARG A 282 6.28 7.95 -10.41
C ARG A 282 4.93 8.23 -9.74
N PHE A 283 4.06 8.94 -10.45
CA PHE A 283 2.70 9.22 -10.02
C PHE A 283 1.77 8.14 -10.57
N HIS A 284 1.53 7.10 -9.78
CA HIS A 284 0.71 5.95 -10.18
C HIS A 284 -0.72 6.00 -9.63
N TRP A 285 -1.18 7.14 -9.14
CA TRP A 285 -2.56 7.28 -8.65
C TRP A 285 -3.60 6.86 -9.70
N LEU A 286 -3.50 7.41 -10.91
CA LEU A 286 -4.41 7.08 -12.01
C LEU A 286 -4.34 5.59 -12.37
N GLN A 287 -3.15 4.99 -12.28
CA GLN A 287 -2.98 3.55 -12.48
C GLN A 287 -3.73 2.76 -11.40
N ARG A 288 -3.61 3.13 -10.11
CA ARG A 288 -4.36 2.50 -9.01
C ARG A 288 -5.87 2.66 -9.20
N LYS A 289 -6.35 3.85 -9.60
CA LYS A 289 -7.78 4.08 -9.91
C LYS A 289 -8.26 3.15 -11.04
N ARG A 290 -7.51 3.06 -12.14
CA ARG A 290 -7.84 2.17 -13.26
C ARG A 290 -7.76 0.69 -12.88
N GLU A 291 -6.79 0.30 -12.07
CA GLU A 291 -6.65 -1.07 -11.57
C GLU A 291 -7.82 -1.46 -10.67
N ARG A 292 -8.26 -0.56 -9.78
CA ARG A 292 -9.47 -0.78 -8.96
C ARG A 292 -10.73 -0.90 -9.82
N ARG A 293 -10.90 -0.02 -10.83
CA ARG A 293 -12.02 -0.10 -11.78
C ARG A 293 -12.00 -1.44 -12.53
N ALA A 294 -10.83 -1.85 -13.05
CA ALA A 294 -10.67 -3.12 -13.74
C ALA A 294 -10.92 -4.33 -12.81
N ALA A 295 -10.48 -4.26 -11.55
CA ALA A 295 -10.75 -5.29 -10.55
C ALA A 295 -12.24 -5.36 -10.20
N ALA A 296 -12.94 -4.22 -10.09
CA ALA A 296 -14.39 -4.18 -9.88
C ALA A 296 -15.13 -4.79 -11.07
N LEU A 297 -14.80 -4.41 -12.30
CA LEU A 297 -15.36 -4.98 -13.54
C LEU A 297 -15.12 -6.49 -13.62
N ARG A 298 -13.90 -6.95 -13.34
CA ARG A 298 -13.58 -8.38 -13.30
C ARG A 298 -14.41 -9.11 -12.24
N ARG A 299 -14.58 -8.55 -11.04
CA ARG A 299 -15.40 -9.20 -10.00
C ARG A 299 -16.87 -9.25 -10.40
N MET A 300 -17.40 -8.24 -11.09
CA MET A 300 -18.76 -8.28 -11.62
C MET A 300 -18.89 -9.38 -12.69
N SER A 301 -17.95 -9.46 -13.64
CA SER A 301 -17.98 -10.44 -14.73
C SER A 301 -17.91 -11.89 -14.23
N MET A 302 -17.23 -12.15 -13.10
CA MET A 302 -17.18 -13.48 -12.48
C MET A 302 -18.56 -14.01 -12.04
N ARG A 303 -19.52 -13.12 -11.76
CA ARG A 303 -20.89 -13.52 -11.38
C ARG A 303 -21.80 -13.64 -12.59
N LYS A 304 -21.78 -12.63 -13.47
CA LYS A 304 -22.60 -12.55 -14.67
C LYS A 304 -21.69 -12.12 -15.83
N PRO A 305 -21.18 -13.07 -16.63
CA PRO A 305 -20.22 -12.76 -17.68
C PRO A 305 -20.82 -11.90 -18.79
N GLU A 306 -22.11 -12.08 -19.08
CA GLU A 306 -22.83 -11.36 -20.14
C GLU A 306 -22.94 -9.85 -19.87
N GLU A 307 -23.16 -9.45 -18.62
CA GLU A 307 -23.36 -8.03 -18.24
C GLU A 307 -22.05 -7.20 -18.30
N ALA A 308 -20.90 -7.86 -18.34
CA ALA A 308 -19.58 -7.22 -18.37
C ALA A 308 -18.69 -7.76 -19.50
N ALA A 309 -19.30 -8.29 -20.57
CA ALA A 309 -18.58 -8.76 -21.74
C ALA A 309 -17.85 -7.59 -22.43
N LEU A 310 -16.54 -7.75 -22.68
CA LEU A 310 -15.73 -6.72 -23.33
C LEU A 310 -16.13 -6.51 -24.80
N TRP A 311 -16.51 -7.61 -25.47
CA TRP A 311 -16.95 -7.62 -26.86
C TRP A 311 -18.25 -8.41 -26.97
N PRO A 312 -19.25 -7.95 -27.75
CA PRO A 312 -20.50 -8.68 -27.93
C PRO A 312 -20.26 -10.06 -28.57
N SER A 313 -20.77 -11.12 -27.96
CA SER A 313 -20.56 -12.51 -28.40
C SER A 313 -21.16 -12.83 -29.77
N THR A 314 -22.22 -12.13 -30.15
CA THR A 314 -22.92 -12.32 -31.43
C THR A 314 -22.29 -11.54 -32.58
N ALA A 315 -21.48 -10.50 -32.30
CA ALA A 315 -20.89 -9.68 -33.35
C ALA A 315 -19.53 -10.23 -33.77
N VAL A 316 -19.32 -10.32 -35.07
CA VAL A 316 -18.03 -10.74 -35.63
C VAL A 316 -17.01 -9.61 -35.50
N ASP A 317 -15.84 -9.92 -34.96
CA ASP A 317 -14.72 -8.98 -34.86
C ASP A 317 -13.84 -9.02 -36.13
N PHE A 318 -13.96 -8.00 -36.98
CA PHE A 318 -13.10 -7.86 -38.15
C PHE A 318 -11.64 -7.57 -37.77
N SER A 319 -11.38 -6.92 -36.63
CA SER A 319 -10.01 -6.69 -36.16
C SER A 319 -9.32 -8.01 -35.78
N GLN A 320 -10.07 -8.96 -35.21
CA GLN A 320 -9.60 -10.33 -34.98
C GLN A 320 -9.28 -11.06 -36.29
N ARG A 321 -10.09 -10.87 -37.34
CA ARG A 321 -9.79 -11.44 -38.69
C ARG A 321 -8.50 -10.86 -39.27
N MET A 322 -8.27 -9.56 -39.12
CA MET A 322 -7.02 -8.92 -39.55
C MET A 322 -5.83 -9.41 -38.73
N ALA A 323 -5.98 -9.57 -37.41
CA ALA A 323 -4.96 -10.15 -36.54
C ALA A 323 -4.68 -11.61 -36.92
N PHE A 324 -5.70 -12.37 -37.32
CA PHE A 324 -5.55 -13.75 -37.80
C PHE A 324 -4.75 -13.82 -39.11
N ILE A 325 -5.01 -12.92 -40.07
CA ILE A 325 -4.19 -12.78 -41.29
C ILE A 325 -2.75 -12.38 -40.92
N ALA A 326 -2.59 -11.43 -40.01
CA ALA A 326 -1.27 -11.01 -39.53
C ALA A 326 -0.50 -12.17 -38.87
N GLN A 327 -1.18 -13.07 -38.15
CA GLN A 327 -0.57 -14.28 -37.60
C GLN A 327 -0.15 -15.26 -38.71
N HIS A 328 -0.88 -15.37 -39.82
CA HIS A 328 -0.44 -16.18 -40.97
C HIS A 328 0.83 -15.61 -41.59
N VAL A 329 0.90 -14.29 -41.76
CA VAL A 329 2.09 -13.58 -42.24
C VAL A 329 3.24 -13.76 -41.27
N GLU A 330 3.01 -13.55 -39.96
CA GLU A 330 4.01 -13.72 -38.91
C GLU A 330 4.61 -15.12 -38.97
N ASN A 331 3.80 -16.16 -39.16
CA ASN A 331 4.24 -17.56 -39.15
C ASN A 331 4.72 -18.08 -40.53
N GLY A 332 4.60 -17.29 -41.59
CA GLY A 332 5.06 -17.65 -42.94
C GLY A 332 4.15 -18.64 -43.67
N VAL A 333 2.86 -18.67 -43.35
CA VAL A 333 1.86 -19.49 -44.06
C VAL A 333 1.47 -18.80 -45.36
N GLN A 334 1.49 -19.53 -46.47
CA GLN A 334 1.02 -19.00 -47.76
C GLN A 334 -0.50 -18.85 -47.73
N THR A 335 -0.98 -17.61 -47.80
CA THR A 335 -2.42 -17.29 -47.74
C THR A 335 -3.09 -17.23 -49.12
N ASN A 336 -2.31 -17.02 -50.19
CA ASN A 336 -2.76 -16.98 -51.60
C ASN A 336 -4.00 -16.10 -51.89
N GLY A 337 -4.31 -15.13 -51.02
CA GLY A 337 -5.50 -14.27 -51.15
C GLY A 337 -6.85 -14.99 -50.94
N LEU A 338 -6.85 -16.22 -50.44
CA LEU A 338 -8.07 -17.00 -50.19
C LEU A 338 -8.65 -16.65 -48.81
N TRP A 339 -9.97 -16.44 -48.73
CA TRP A 339 -10.68 -16.20 -47.48
C TRP A 339 -11.99 -17.01 -47.44
N PRO A 340 -12.32 -17.71 -46.33
CA PRO A 340 -11.62 -17.76 -45.05
C PRO A 340 -10.35 -18.63 -45.07
N LEU A 341 -9.35 -18.21 -44.29
CA LEU A 341 -8.10 -18.96 -44.09
C LEU A 341 -8.28 -20.10 -43.08
N SER A 342 -7.49 -21.16 -43.23
CA SER A 342 -7.53 -22.35 -42.37
C SER A 342 -6.87 -22.11 -41.01
N ALA A 343 -7.64 -22.24 -39.92
CA ALA A 343 -7.12 -22.10 -38.56
C ALA A 343 -6.16 -23.23 -38.18
N ASP A 344 -6.42 -24.46 -38.64
CA ASP A 344 -5.56 -25.60 -38.35
C ASP A 344 -4.19 -25.49 -39.02
N ASP A 345 -4.13 -24.95 -40.24
CA ASP A 345 -2.87 -24.76 -40.95
C ASP A 345 -2.00 -23.69 -40.27
N LEU A 346 -2.62 -22.59 -39.80
CA LEU A 346 -1.93 -21.61 -38.97
C LEU A 346 -1.30 -22.24 -37.71
N LEU A 347 -2.02 -23.15 -37.06
CA LEU A 347 -1.55 -23.76 -35.82
C LEU A 347 -0.44 -24.77 -36.04
N ARG A 348 -0.54 -25.59 -37.10
CA ARG A 348 0.56 -26.46 -37.52
C ARG A 348 1.80 -25.65 -37.84
N ALA A 349 1.64 -24.53 -38.55
CA ALA A 349 2.73 -23.63 -38.86
C ALA A 349 3.34 -22.97 -37.61
N LYS A 350 2.52 -22.53 -36.65
CA LYS A 350 2.99 -22.01 -35.36
C LYS A 350 3.83 -23.04 -34.59
N TRP A 351 3.36 -24.29 -34.52
CA TRP A 351 4.10 -25.38 -33.87
C TRP A 351 5.41 -25.70 -34.61
N ALA A 352 5.36 -25.82 -35.94
CA ALA A 352 6.53 -26.06 -36.76
C ALA A 352 7.56 -24.94 -36.58
N ARG A 353 7.13 -23.68 -36.57
CA ARG A 353 7.98 -22.52 -36.32
C ARG A 353 8.55 -22.50 -34.91
N GLN A 354 7.76 -22.81 -33.89
CA GLN A 354 8.24 -22.88 -32.51
C GLN A 354 9.27 -24.00 -32.33
N ARG A 355 9.05 -25.17 -32.96
CA ARG A 355 10.02 -26.28 -32.95
C ARG A 355 11.30 -25.94 -33.71
N ALA A 356 11.17 -25.25 -34.85
CA ALA A 356 12.32 -24.75 -35.60
C ALA A 356 13.12 -23.69 -34.81
N GLN A 357 12.44 -22.77 -34.12
CA GLN A 357 13.07 -21.75 -33.25
C GLN A 357 13.78 -22.35 -32.03
N ARG A 358 13.34 -23.50 -31.54
CA ARG A 358 14.01 -24.23 -30.46
C ARG A 358 15.22 -25.03 -30.94
N GLU A 359 15.44 -25.12 -32.25
CA GLU A 359 16.51 -25.92 -32.88
C GLU A 359 16.49 -27.42 -32.51
N ASP A 360 15.41 -27.90 -31.88
CA ASP A 360 15.19 -29.29 -31.43
C ASP A 360 14.88 -30.27 -32.58
N VAL A 361 15.13 -29.87 -33.84
CA VAL A 361 14.74 -30.65 -35.03
C VAL A 361 15.48 -31.99 -35.08
N PHE A 362 16.73 -32.02 -34.64
CA PHE A 362 17.59 -33.23 -34.63
C PHE A 362 17.62 -33.97 -33.29
N VAL A 363 17.11 -33.38 -32.21
CA VAL A 363 17.16 -33.94 -30.83
C VAL A 363 15.78 -34.32 -30.31
N ALA A 364 14.76 -34.34 -31.18
CA ALA A 364 13.41 -34.66 -30.79
C ALA A 364 13.30 -36.10 -30.24
N SER A 365 12.92 -36.22 -28.97
CA SER A 365 12.61 -37.51 -28.34
C SER A 365 11.28 -38.06 -28.85
N SER A 366 11.09 -39.38 -28.70
CA SER A 366 9.87 -40.11 -29.11
C SER A 366 8.58 -39.58 -28.48
N ASP A 367 8.67 -38.85 -27.37
CA ASP A 367 7.52 -38.29 -26.64
C ASP A 367 6.87 -37.10 -27.38
N GLY A 368 7.48 -36.58 -28.45
CA GLY A 368 6.99 -35.45 -29.24
C GLY A 368 6.28 -35.79 -30.55
N ALA A 369 6.06 -37.08 -30.86
CA ALA A 369 5.39 -37.50 -32.09
C ALA A 369 3.86 -37.37 -31.95
N ALA A 370 3.29 -36.32 -32.56
CA ALA A 370 1.86 -36.03 -32.52
C ALA A 370 1.04 -37.14 -33.19
N SER A 371 0.35 -37.94 -32.38
CA SER A 371 -0.75 -38.82 -32.81
C SER A 371 -2.03 -37.99 -32.91
N GLY A 372 -2.74 -38.13 -34.04
CA GLY A 372 -3.97 -37.40 -34.34
C GLY A 372 -5.11 -37.81 -33.41
N ALA A 373 -5.37 -36.99 -32.39
CA ALA A 373 -6.56 -37.12 -31.54
C ALA A 373 -7.71 -36.29 -32.15
N ALA A 374 -8.70 -36.98 -32.73
CA ALA A 374 -9.75 -36.44 -33.58
C ALA A 374 -11.00 -35.90 -32.85
N HIS A 375 -10.89 -35.38 -31.62
CA HIS A 375 -12.10 -35.00 -30.86
C HIS A 375 -12.11 -33.62 -30.18
N GLN A 376 -11.08 -32.79 -30.33
CA GLN A 376 -11.10 -31.39 -29.88
C GLN A 376 -10.40 -30.51 -30.91
N SER A 377 -10.93 -29.32 -31.18
CA SER A 377 -10.29 -28.41 -32.11
C SER A 377 -8.90 -28.05 -31.56
N VAL A 378 -7.86 -28.28 -32.36
CA VAL A 378 -6.47 -27.97 -31.98
C VAL A 378 -6.31 -26.47 -31.64
N VAL A 379 -7.21 -25.64 -32.19
CA VAL A 379 -7.39 -24.21 -31.92
C VAL A 379 -7.71 -23.94 -30.46
N GLU A 380 -8.74 -24.58 -29.89
CA GLU A 380 -9.14 -24.40 -28.50
C GLU A 380 -8.05 -24.91 -27.55
N LEU A 381 -7.41 -26.02 -27.89
CA LEU A 381 -6.33 -26.60 -27.09
C LEU A 381 -5.11 -25.66 -27.04
N LEU A 382 -4.74 -25.03 -28.15
CA LEU A 382 -3.65 -24.04 -28.18
C LEU A 382 -4.04 -22.72 -27.50
N GLY A 383 -5.30 -22.30 -27.61
CA GLY A 383 -5.84 -21.20 -26.82
C GLY A 383 -5.67 -21.46 -25.33
N SER A 384 -6.03 -22.66 -24.86
CA SER A 384 -5.88 -23.05 -23.46
C SER A 384 -4.41 -23.20 -23.01
N LEU A 385 -3.50 -23.65 -23.90
CA LEU A 385 -2.06 -23.72 -23.60
C LEU A 385 -1.40 -22.34 -23.51
N GLN A 386 -1.95 -21.33 -24.17
CA GLN A 386 -1.49 -19.94 -24.06
C GLN A 386 -1.91 -19.27 -22.74
N GLU A 387 -2.92 -19.82 -22.04
CA GLU A 387 -3.29 -19.35 -20.72
C GLU A 387 -2.16 -19.63 -19.73
N LYS A 388 -1.55 -18.56 -19.22
CA LYS A 388 -0.49 -18.63 -18.20
C LYS A 388 -1.08 -18.92 -16.81
N GLY A 389 -1.67 -20.09 -16.65
CA GLY A 389 -2.14 -20.60 -15.37
C GLY A 389 -0.98 -20.93 -14.42
N LYS A 390 -1.23 -20.87 -13.11
CA LYS A 390 -0.25 -21.34 -12.11
C LYS A 390 -0.25 -22.86 -12.07
N GLN A 391 0.93 -23.46 -12.17
CA GLN A 391 1.09 -24.91 -12.09
C GLN A 391 0.78 -25.46 -10.69
N TYR A 392 0.22 -26.66 -10.65
CA TYR A 392 -0.02 -27.40 -9.41
C TYR A 392 1.27 -27.97 -8.84
N LYS A 393 1.36 -28.00 -7.50
CA LYS A 393 2.47 -28.67 -6.80
C LYS A 393 2.13 -30.14 -6.58
N ARG A 394 3.14 -31.03 -6.65
CA ARG A 394 2.98 -32.45 -6.30
C ARG A 394 2.56 -32.60 -4.83
N LEU A 395 1.53 -33.39 -4.56
CA LEU A 395 1.00 -33.64 -3.22
C LEU A 395 1.12 -35.11 -2.84
N SER A 396 1.16 -35.39 -1.53
CA SER A 396 0.96 -36.75 -1.01
C SER A 396 -0.48 -37.22 -1.25
N ARG A 397 -0.68 -38.52 -1.48
CA ARG A 397 -1.99 -39.12 -1.77
C ARG A 397 -3.06 -38.75 -0.73
N LYS A 398 -2.74 -38.81 0.57
CA LYS A 398 -3.67 -38.44 1.65
C LYS A 398 -4.03 -36.95 1.62
N VAL A 399 -3.06 -36.08 1.35
CA VAL A 399 -3.29 -34.63 1.26
C VAL A 399 -4.11 -34.29 0.03
N TYR A 400 -3.86 -34.96 -1.10
CA TYR A 400 -4.65 -34.85 -2.31
C TYR A 400 -6.10 -35.29 -2.08
N ALA A 401 -6.32 -36.48 -1.51
CA ALA A 401 -7.67 -36.97 -1.19
C ALA A 401 -8.43 -36.01 -0.26
N ASN A 402 -7.77 -35.51 0.79
CA ASN A 402 -8.37 -34.51 1.68
C ASN A 402 -8.70 -33.20 0.96
N ARG A 403 -7.86 -32.78 -0.01
CA ARG A 403 -8.12 -31.59 -0.82
C ARG A 403 -9.30 -31.80 -1.74
N VAL A 404 -9.35 -32.91 -2.47
CA VAL A 404 -10.49 -33.26 -3.33
C VAL A 404 -11.77 -33.26 -2.50
N ASN A 405 -11.75 -33.88 -1.32
CA ASN A 405 -12.91 -33.87 -0.43
C ASN A 405 -13.31 -32.44 0.00
N ALA A 406 -12.35 -31.60 0.38
CA ALA A 406 -12.61 -30.21 0.76
C ALA A 406 -13.11 -29.33 -0.40
N VAL A 407 -12.68 -29.61 -1.63
CA VAL A 407 -13.15 -28.95 -2.85
C VAL A 407 -14.59 -29.38 -3.16
N VAL A 408 -14.90 -30.68 -3.06
CA VAL A 408 -16.27 -31.22 -3.21
C VAL A 408 -17.22 -30.59 -2.18
N HIS A 409 -16.75 -30.38 -0.95
CA HIS A 409 -17.52 -29.69 0.09
C HIS A 409 -17.55 -28.15 -0.06
N GLY A 410 -16.82 -27.56 -1.02
CA GLY A 410 -16.83 -26.12 -1.30
C GLY A 410 -16.05 -25.24 -0.31
N ASP A 411 -15.18 -25.82 0.53
CA ASP A 411 -14.42 -25.08 1.55
C ASP A 411 -13.02 -24.62 1.09
N GLN A 412 -12.46 -25.29 0.07
CA GLN A 412 -11.14 -25.02 -0.50
C GLN A 412 -11.18 -24.75 -2.00
N ASP A 413 -10.23 -23.92 -2.48
CA ASP A 413 -9.93 -23.77 -3.91
C ASP A 413 -9.11 -24.95 -4.47
N GLU A 414 -8.95 -24.99 -5.80
CA GLU A 414 -8.16 -26.00 -6.51
C GLU A 414 -6.69 -26.08 -6.05
N PHE A 415 -6.14 -24.97 -5.55
CA PHE A 415 -4.79 -24.88 -5.01
C PHE A 415 -4.70 -25.26 -3.51
N GLY A 416 -5.81 -25.56 -2.85
CA GLY A 416 -5.92 -25.92 -1.44
C GLY A 416 -5.94 -24.73 -0.48
N ARG A 417 -6.29 -23.52 -0.94
CA ARG A 417 -6.48 -22.33 -0.10
C ARG A 417 -7.91 -22.35 0.43
N ASN A 418 -8.06 -22.17 1.75
CA ASN A 418 -9.38 -22.13 2.37
C ASN A 418 -10.06 -20.77 2.12
N TYR A 419 -11.27 -20.76 1.54
CA TYR A 419 -12.01 -19.53 1.22
C TYR A 419 -12.19 -18.61 2.43
N ARG A 420 -12.67 -19.15 3.57
CA ARG A 420 -12.89 -18.38 4.80
C ARG A 420 -11.62 -17.71 5.32
N LYS A 421 -10.50 -18.45 5.32
CA LYS A 421 -9.22 -17.91 5.77
C LYS A 421 -8.78 -16.81 4.83
N MET A 422 -8.83 -17.05 3.51
CA MET A 422 -8.45 -16.11 2.45
C MET A 422 -9.26 -14.81 2.48
N LYS A 423 -10.59 -14.89 2.67
CA LYS A 423 -11.47 -13.73 2.90
C LYS A 423 -11.08 -12.94 4.14
N SER A 424 -10.81 -13.62 5.27
CA SER A 424 -10.32 -12.97 6.49
C SER A 424 -8.96 -12.30 6.27
N GLN A 425 -8.06 -12.90 5.49
CA GLN A 425 -6.77 -12.29 5.16
C GLN A 425 -6.96 -11.02 4.33
N ALA A 426 -7.87 -11.02 3.36
CA ALA A 426 -8.06 -9.89 2.45
C ALA A 426 -8.77 -8.70 3.09
N THR A 427 -9.64 -8.95 4.07
CA THR A 427 -10.45 -7.91 4.73
C THR A 427 -9.71 -7.25 5.90
N HIS A 428 -9.01 -8.03 6.72
CA HIS A 428 -8.34 -7.51 7.91
C HIS A 428 -6.86 -7.25 7.68
N ARG A 429 -6.34 -6.26 8.41
CA ARG A 429 -4.91 -5.97 8.46
C ARG A 429 -4.18 -7.14 9.10
N ARG A 430 -3.02 -7.49 8.53
CA ARG A 430 -2.15 -8.56 9.05
C ARG A 430 -0.88 -8.07 9.70
N ARG A 431 -0.38 -6.93 9.24
CA ARG A 431 0.86 -6.35 9.75
C ARG A 431 0.61 -5.90 11.19
N ALA A 432 1.37 -6.42 12.14
CA ALA A 432 1.36 -5.91 13.51
C ALA A 432 1.91 -4.47 13.54
N TYR A 433 1.68 -3.76 14.64
CA TYR A 433 2.39 -2.53 14.93
C TYR A 433 3.69 -2.87 15.66
N ASP A 434 4.79 -2.26 15.25
CA ASP A 434 6.09 -2.50 15.87
C ASP A 434 6.38 -1.50 17.01
N SER A 435 5.62 -0.40 17.09
CA SER A 435 5.77 0.63 18.14
C SER A 435 4.50 1.46 18.36
N PHE A 436 4.33 2.01 19.58
CA PHE A 436 3.28 3.00 19.85
C PHE A 436 3.42 4.28 19.01
N ALA A 437 4.64 4.68 18.66
CA ALA A 437 4.86 5.84 17.78
C ALA A 437 4.25 5.61 16.39
N GLU A 438 4.26 4.36 15.92
CA GLU A 438 3.64 3.98 14.66
C GLU A 438 2.11 4.03 14.74
N ILE A 439 1.54 3.58 15.87
CA ILE A 439 0.08 3.67 16.11
C ILE A 439 -0.36 5.14 16.16
N ALA A 440 0.40 5.99 16.85
CA ALA A 440 0.13 7.41 16.93
C ALA A 440 0.17 8.07 15.54
N LEU A 441 1.21 7.75 14.74
CA LEU A 441 1.34 8.25 13.38
C LEU A 441 0.17 7.82 12.48
N GLU A 442 -0.24 6.55 12.55
CA GLU A 442 -1.36 6.06 11.76
C GLU A 442 -2.69 6.69 12.20
N LYS A 443 -2.86 7.00 13.49
CA LYS A 443 -4.02 7.72 14.02
C LYS A 443 -4.07 9.18 13.56
N GLU A 444 -2.92 9.85 13.51
CA GLU A 444 -2.76 11.21 13.00
C GLU A 444 -3.11 11.25 11.50
N VAL A 445 -2.44 10.43 10.70
CA VAL A 445 -2.56 10.43 9.24
C VAL A 445 -3.86 9.75 8.76
N GLY A 446 -4.47 8.90 9.59
CA GLY A 446 -5.75 8.24 9.27
C GLY A 446 -6.90 9.23 9.05
N LYS A 447 -6.74 10.50 9.49
CA LYS A 447 -7.71 11.58 9.32
C LYS A 447 -7.39 12.53 8.15
N GLU A 448 -6.43 12.20 7.29
CA GLU A 448 -6.09 13.01 6.11
C GLU A 448 -7.16 12.91 5.01
N PRO A 449 -7.63 14.01 4.40
CA PRO A 449 -8.64 13.99 3.33
C PRO A 449 -8.23 13.08 2.16
N ASP A 450 -9.22 12.34 1.64
CA ASP A 450 -9.03 11.45 0.49
C ASP A 450 -9.20 12.26 -0.82
N VAL A 451 -8.11 12.86 -1.32
CA VAL A 451 -8.13 13.77 -2.48
C VAL A 451 -8.59 13.09 -3.77
N HIS A 452 -8.12 11.86 -3.99
CA HIS A 452 -8.26 11.19 -5.28
C HIS A 452 -9.04 9.86 -5.22
N VAL A 453 -9.48 9.45 -4.02
CA VAL A 453 -10.38 8.30 -3.79
C VAL A 453 -11.74 8.82 -3.39
N ARG A 454 -12.78 8.03 -3.63
CA ARG A 454 -14.03 8.21 -2.92
C ARG A 454 -13.78 8.27 -1.40
N GLY A 455 -14.18 9.37 -0.78
CA GLY A 455 -14.02 9.57 0.65
C GLY A 455 -14.81 8.55 1.45
N HIS A 456 -14.30 8.24 2.64
CA HIS A 456 -15.00 7.38 3.60
C HIS A 456 -15.64 8.27 4.66
N HIS A 457 -16.82 7.91 5.15
CA HIS A 457 -17.43 8.68 6.23
C HIS A 457 -16.56 8.61 7.49
N ARG A 458 -16.20 9.79 8.01
CA ARG A 458 -15.47 9.96 9.26
C ARG A 458 -16.42 10.58 10.26
N GLY A 459 -16.93 9.75 11.16
CA GLY A 459 -17.76 10.22 12.26
C GLY A 459 -16.92 11.12 13.18
N LYS A 460 -17.53 12.18 13.73
CA LYS A 460 -16.85 13.03 14.72
C LYS A 460 -16.28 12.22 15.90
N ASN A 461 -16.91 11.09 16.21
CA ASN A 461 -16.57 10.20 17.32
C ASN A 461 -15.61 9.05 16.93
N ASP A 462 -15.11 8.98 15.69
CA ASP A 462 -14.26 7.84 15.26
C ASP A 462 -12.94 7.73 16.05
N GLY A 463 -12.44 8.85 16.58
CA GLY A 463 -11.26 8.88 17.44
C GLY A 463 -11.54 8.78 18.93
N TRP A 464 -12.82 8.76 19.32
CA TRP A 464 -13.28 8.78 20.71
C TRP A 464 -13.48 7.35 21.23
N SER A 465 -13.54 7.21 22.56
CA SER A 465 -13.83 5.92 23.17
C SER A 465 -15.20 5.43 22.72
N ARG A 466 -15.26 4.25 22.12
CA ARG A 466 -16.52 3.63 21.68
C ARG A 466 -17.27 2.92 22.80
N VAL A 467 -16.64 2.75 23.97
CA VAL A 467 -17.19 2.00 25.12
C VAL A 467 -18.60 2.45 25.51
N HIS A 468 -18.91 3.74 25.38
CA HIS A 468 -20.24 4.30 25.70
C HIS A 468 -21.15 4.51 24.47
N HIS A 469 -20.66 4.22 23.26
CA HIS A 469 -21.39 4.39 22.00
C HIS A 469 -21.87 3.08 21.41
N THR A 470 -21.18 1.98 21.68
CA THR A 470 -21.51 0.63 21.20
C THR A 470 -22.24 -0.13 22.30
N TRP A 471 -23.38 -0.73 21.93
CA TRP A 471 -24.20 -1.52 22.85
C TRP A 471 -23.46 -2.73 23.44
N SER A 472 -22.52 -3.30 22.68
CA SER A 472 -21.85 -4.56 23.02
C SER A 472 -20.62 -4.42 23.90
N ASP A 473 -19.96 -3.25 23.94
CA ASP A 473 -18.61 -3.15 24.52
C ASP A 473 -18.62 -3.17 26.05
N GLY A 474 -19.79 -2.98 26.68
CA GLY A 474 -20.01 -3.12 28.13
C GLY A 474 -20.84 -4.34 28.54
N MET A 475 -21.26 -5.18 27.59
CA MET A 475 -22.07 -6.37 27.90
C MET A 475 -21.21 -7.56 28.32
N PRO A 476 -21.78 -8.50 29.11
CA PRO A 476 -21.11 -9.74 29.48
C PRO A 476 -20.57 -10.50 28.26
N SER A 477 -19.29 -10.88 28.28
CA SER A 477 -18.59 -11.53 27.18
C SER A 477 -17.81 -12.76 27.65
N THR A 478 -18.15 -13.91 27.06
CA THR A 478 -17.46 -15.18 27.30
C THR A 478 -15.98 -15.16 26.88
N ARG A 479 -15.60 -14.27 25.96
CA ARG A 479 -14.20 -14.13 25.51
C ARG A 479 -13.36 -13.27 26.45
N TYR A 480 -13.99 -12.30 27.12
CA TYR A 480 -13.30 -11.35 27.99
C TYR A 480 -13.47 -11.68 29.49
N GLY A 481 -14.32 -12.65 29.83
CA GLY A 481 -14.34 -13.26 31.15
C GLY A 481 -15.10 -12.47 32.21
N SER A 482 -16.28 -11.96 31.86
CA SER A 482 -17.35 -11.48 32.74
C SER A 482 -18.60 -11.31 31.91
#